data_AF-A0A9E5FQ68-F1
#
_entry.id   AF-A0A9E5FQ68-F1
#
_cell.length_a   1.000
_cell.length_b   1.000
_cell.length_c   1.000
_cell.angle_alpha   90.00
_cell.angle_beta   90.00
_cell.angle_gamma   90.00
#
_symmetry.space_group_name_H-M   'P 1'
#
loop_
_entity.id
_entity.type
_entity.pdbx_description
1 polymer ?
#
loop_
_entity_poly.entity_id
_entity_poly.type
_entity_poly.pdbx_seq_one_letter_code
_entity_poly.pdbx_strand_id
1 'polypeptide(L)'
;MTVPSAMKHPTQAPTQVFQGQVARAAGRTAVSCALLMVLSACVGTTPLNESSTNAAPISREMNDLINNNQLPAGAKINHGQSLIMGAGDNWVGRVVMELSQSPNATYNFFLDQYPAQGWTLVTAVRGKTSLLVFTKADRSASVEMSEGAFGATQTTLTVTPKSTLPAAASANPVRR
;
A
#
# COMPACT_ATOMS: atom_id res chain seq x y z
N MET A 1 29.24 -77.98 16.97
CA MET A 1 30.34 -77.33 16.23
C MET A 1 29.85 -75.97 15.77
N THR A 2 30.61 -74.92 16.13
CA THR A 2 30.78 -73.67 15.38
C THR A 2 29.64 -72.63 15.39
N VAL A 3 29.77 -71.66 16.30
CA VAL A 3 29.42 -70.22 16.14
C VAL A 3 30.28 -69.67 14.97
N PRO A 4 29.88 -68.75 14.07
CA PRO A 4 29.83 -67.33 14.47
C PRO A 4 29.03 -66.27 13.63
N SER A 5 28.93 -65.10 14.27
CA SER A 5 29.17 -63.74 13.74
C SER A 5 28.23 -63.07 12.73
N ALA A 6 27.61 -62.00 13.26
CA ALA A 6 27.91 -60.59 12.94
C ALA A 6 27.12 -59.86 11.83
N MET A 7 26.68 -58.67 12.27
CA MET A 7 26.77 -57.38 11.57
C MET A 7 25.71 -56.98 10.53
N LYS A 8 25.12 -55.81 10.86
CA LYS A 8 24.97 -54.59 10.03
C LYS A 8 23.55 -54.24 9.56
N HIS A 9 22.91 -53.41 10.40
CA HIS A 9 22.48 -52.02 10.13
C HIS A 9 21.54 -51.70 8.94
N PRO A 10 20.91 -50.52 8.99
CA PRO A 10 19.48 -50.28 9.22
C PRO A 10 18.72 -50.06 7.90
N THR A 11 17.44 -49.66 7.96
CA THR A 11 16.84 -48.58 7.12
C THR A 11 15.34 -48.77 6.85
N GLN A 12 14.61 -47.71 7.22
CA GLN A 12 13.32 -47.21 6.74
C GLN A 12 11.99 -47.92 7.03
N ALA A 13 11.10 -47.05 7.53
CA ALA A 13 9.67 -47.23 7.75
C ALA A 13 8.89 -47.61 6.48
N PRO A 14 7.74 -48.27 6.64
CA PRO A 14 6.87 -48.63 5.53
C PRO A 14 6.08 -47.42 4.99
N THR A 15 6.16 -47.25 3.68
CA THR A 15 5.25 -46.47 2.83
C THR A 15 4.06 -47.34 2.42
N GLN A 16 2.91 -46.70 2.18
CA GLN A 16 1.69 -47.15 1.46
C GLN A 16 0.66 -47.94 2.29
N VAL A 17 -0.50 -47.34 2.63
CA VAL A 17 -1.73 -47.17 1.82
C VAL A 17 -2.45 -48.51 1.54
N PHE A 18 -3.56 -48.75 2.26
CA PHE A 18 -4.73 -49.53 1.83
C PHE A 18 -5.85 -49.31 2.87
N GLN A 19 -6.89 -48.53 2.55
CA GLN A 19 -8.21 -49.00 2.06
C GLN A 19 -9.08 -49.68 3.12
N GLY A 20 -10.34 -49.27 3.15
CA GLY A 20 -11.42 -49.90 3.92
C GLY A 20 -11.74 -49.13 5.21
N GLN A 21 -12.96 -48.75 5.53
CA GLN A 21 -14.21 -49.13 4.90
C GLN A 21 -15.28 -48.18 5.43
N VAL A 22 -16.17 -47.80 4.52
CA VAL A 22 -17.45 -47.20 4.83
C VAL A 22 -18.22 -48.07 5.84
N ALA A 23 -18.59 -47.48 6.98
CA ALA A 23 -19.64 -48.01 7.84
C ALA A 23 -20.52 -46.85 8.31
N ARG A 24 -21.71 -46.84 7.72
CA ARG A 24 -22.83 -45.96 8.00
C ARG A 24 -23.48 -46.33 9.33
N ALA A 25 -24.43 -45.46 9.70
CA ALA A 25 -25.53 -45.63 10.65
C ALA A 25 -25.16 -45.22 12.08
N ALA A 26 -25.58 -44.02 12.50
CA ALA A 26 -26.93 -43.64 12.89
C ALA A 26 -27.14 -43.86 14.40
N GLY A 27 -27.47 -42.78 15.10
CA GLY A 27 -27.81 -42.84 16.52
C GLY A 27 -27.73 -41.47 17.16
N ARG A 28 -28.68 -40.59 16.83
CA ARG A 28 -28.92 -39.34 17.55
C ARG A 28 -29.40 -39.69 18.96
N THR A 29 -28.57 -39.51 19.98
CA THR A 29 -29.04 -39.36 21.36
C THR A 29 -28.38 -38.15 21.98
N ALA A 30 -29.22 -37.12 22.13
CA ALA A 30 -28.95 -35.95 22.93
C ALA A 30 -28.67 -36.38 24.37
N VAL A 31 -27.48 -36.09 24.88
CA VAL A 31 -27.21 -36.02 26.32
C VAL A 31 -26.56 -34.67 26.57
N SER A 32 -27.46 -33.72 26.84
CA SER A 32 -27.16 -32.45 27.49
C SER A 32 -26.65 -32.72 28.91
N CYS A 33 -25.79 -31.82 29.39
CA CYS A 33 -25.24 -31.76 30.75
C CYS A 33 -24.24 -32.85 31.14
N ALA A 34 -22.96 -32.59 30.91
CA ALA A 34 -22.02 -32.30 32.00
C ALA A 34 -20.58 -32.30 31.47
N LEU A 35 -19.78 -31.44 32.09
CA LEU A 35 -18.33 -31.51 32.17
C LEU A 35 -17.54 -30.70 31.13
N LEU A 36 -17.52 -29.40 31.40
CA LEU A 36 -16.34 -28.54 31.27
C LEU A 36 -15.03 -29.30 31.51
N MET A 37 -14.05 -29.14 30.63
CA MET A 37 -12.76 -28.50 30.97
C MET A 37 -11.76 -28.57 29.79
N VAL A 38 -11.08 -27.43 29.59
CA VAL A 38 -9.82 -27.21 28.87
C VAL A 38 -9.89 -27.02 27.36
N LEU A 39 -10.07 -25.76 26.93
CA LEU A 39 -9.29 -25.16 25.83
C LEU A 39 -9.13 -23.65 26.12
N SER A 40 -8.23 -23.28 27.04
CA SER A 40 -7.69 -21.92 27.12
C SER A 40 -6.28 -21.95 26.56
N ALA A 41 -6.14 -21.63 25.28
CA ALA A 41 -4.86 -21.40 24.63
C ALA A 41 -4.92 -20.05 23.90
N CYS A 42 -4.28 -19.07 24.53
CA CYS A 42 -3.64 -17.88 23.97
C CYS A 42 -4.42 -17.03 22.96
N VAL A 43 -5.18 -16.04 23.47
CA VAL A 43 -5.46 -14.81 22.72
C VAL A 43 -4.16 -14.00 22.69
N GLY A 44 -3.50 -14.01 21.54
CA GLY A 44 -2.29 -13.25 21.27
C GLY A 44 -2.63 -11.94 20.57
N THR A 45 -2.10 -10.85 21.13
CA THR A 45 -1.89 -9.51 20.54
C THR A 45 -3.13 -8.67 20.24
N THR A 46 -3.47 -7.79 21.19
CA THR A 46 -4.07 -6.49 20.92
C THR A 46 -3.11 -5.66 20.06
N PRO A 47 -3.49 -5.13 18.89
CA PRO A 47 -2.78 -3.98 18.37
C PRO A 47 -3.08 -2.80 19.30
N LEU A 48 -2.05 -2.32 19.98
CA LEU A 48 -2.04 -1.00 20.58
C LEU A 48 -2.23 0.00 19.43
N ASN A 49 -3.46 0.49 19.29
CA ASN A 49 -3.75 1.67 18.51
C ASN A 49 -3.06 2.85 19.22
N GLU A 50 -1.83 3.14 18.81
CA GLU A 50 -1.14 4.38 19.15
C GLU A 50 -1.93 5.54 18.56
N SER A 51 -2.93 6.00 19.31
CA SER A 51 -3.51 7.32 19.08
C SER A 51 -2.41 8.34 19.37
N SER A 52 -1.69 8.74 18.32
CA SER A 52 -0.79 9.87 18.36
C SER A 52 -1.64 11.12 18.57
N THR A 53 -1.91 11.44 19.83
CA THR A 53 -2.44 12.73 20.27
C THR A 53 -1.38 13.78 19.97
N ASN A 54 -1.35 14.26 18.72
CA ASN A 54 -0.75 15.53 18.26
C ASN A 54 -1.11 15.79 16.79
N ALA A 55 -2.38 15.58 16.41
CA ALA A 55 -2.87 15.74 15.02
C ALA A 55 -3.36 17.17 14.70
N ALA A 56 -3.04 18.19 15.49
CA ALA A 56 -3.64 19.52 15.34
C ALA A 56 -3.06 20.40 14.19
N PRO A 57 -1.75 20.42 13.88
CA PRO A 57 -1.24 21.23 12.78
C PRO A 57 -1.34 20.55 11.41
N ILE A 58 -0.99 19.25 11.32
CA ILE A 58 -1.00 18.48 10.06
C ILE A 58 -2.41 18.36 9.48
N SER A 59 -3.43 18.23 10.34
CA SER A 59 -4.83 18.14 9.88
C SER A 59 -5.33 19.43 9.24
N ARG A 60 -4.89 20.62 9.70
CA ARG A 60 -5.28 21.90 9.10
C ARG A 60 -4.63 22.13 7.76
N GLU A 61 -3.31 21.95 7.65
CA GLU A 61 -2.58 22.11 6.39
C GLU A 61 -3.07 21.11 5.33
N MET A 62 -3.41 19.89 5.75
CA MET A 62 -4.00 18.89 4.86
C MET A 62 -5.44 19.22 4.46
N ASN A 63 -6.24 19.83 5.35
CA ASN A 63 -7.56 20.33 4.97
C ASN A 63 -7.46 21.49 3.98
N ASP A 64 -6.50 22.40 4.17
CA ASP A 64 -6.26 23.48 3.21
C ASP A 64 -5.82 22.95 1.85
N LEU A 65 -5.11 21.81 1.82
CA LEU A 65 -4.84 21.11 0.58
C LEU A 65 -6.06 20.51 -0.09
N ILE A 66 -6.99 19.94 0.68
CA ILE A 66 -8.27 19.46 0.14
C ILE A 66 -9.11 20.64 -0.37
N ASN A 67 -9.03 21.78 0.31
CA ASN A 67 -9.82 22.98 -0.01
C ASN A 67 -9.27 23.73 -1.23
N ASN A 68 -7.95 23.79 -1.39
CA ASN A 68 -7.30 24.57 -2.46
C ASN A 68 -6.85 23.71 -3.64
N ASN A 69 -6.44 22.46 -3.40
CA ASN A 69 -6.11 21.51 -4.45
C ASN A 69 -7.41 20.77 -4.78
N GLN A 70 -7.93 20.94 -6.00
CA GLN A 70 -9.12 20.22 -6.46
C GLN A 70 -8.82 18.72 -6.49
N LEU A 71 -8.97 18.05 -5.36
CA LEU A 71 -8.90 16.60 -5.30
C LEU A 71 -10.19 16.06 -5.92
N PRO A 72 -10.14 14.88 -6.55
CA PRO A 72 -11.36 14.21 -6.99
C PRO A 72 -12.34 14.06 -5.82
N ALA A 73 -13.63 14.28 -6.09
CA ALA A 73 -14.66 14.19 -5.07
C ALA A 73 -14.62 12.82 -4.35
N GLY A 74 -14.81 12.81 -3.03
CA GLY A 74 -14.77 11.57 -2.25
C GLY A 74 -13.36 11.06 -1.95
N ALA A 75 -12.32 11.89 -2.11
CA ALA A 75 -10.96 11.56 -1.68
C ALA A 75 -10.88 11.29 -0.18
N LYS A 76 -10.35 10.12 0.18
CA LYS A 76 -10.04 9.72 1.55
C LYS A 76 -8.54 9.68 1.73
N ILE A 77 -8.03 10.57 2.55
CA ILE A 77 -6.59 10.68 2.81
C ILE A 77 -6.15 9.65 3.86
N ASN A 78 -5.01 9.02 3.61
CA ASN A 78 -4.30 8.21 4.60
C ASN A 78 -3.24 9.08 5.30
N HIS A 79 -3.59 9.58 6.49
CA HIS A 79 -2.71 10.44 7.28
C HIS A 79 -1.43 9.74 7.74
N GLY A 80 -1.47 8.43 8.02
CA GLY A 80 -0.29 7.68 8.47
C GLY A 80 0.78 7.49 7.39
N GLN A 81 0.41 7.65 6.11
CA GLN A 81 1.35 7.52 4.98
C GLN A 81 1.61 8.85 4.25
N SER A 82 0.94 9.91 4.69
CA SER A 82 1.06 11.25 4.14
C SER A 82 1.95 12.13 5.02
N LEU A 83 2.72 13.00 4.39
CA LEU A 83 3.52 14.02 5.04
C LEU A 83 3.38 15.30 4.24
N ILE A 84 2.99 16.37 4.91
CA ILE A 84 2.91 17.71 4.33
C ILE A 84 3.77 18.61 5.19
N MET A 85 4.49 19.50 4.53
CA MET A 85 5.24 20.57 5.15
C MET A 85 4.84 21.89 4.49
N GLY A 86 4.46 22.87 5.29
CA GLY A 86 3.95 24.15 4.82
C GLY A 86 2.44 24.12 4.53
N ALA A 87 1.91 25.25 4.09
CA ALA A 87 0.47 25.48 3.93
C ALA A 87 0.11 26.11 2.58
N GLY A 88 -1.15 25.97 2.18
CA GLY A 88 -1.69 26.54 0.94
C GLY A 88 -0.98 26.02 -0.31
N ASP A 89 -0.72 26.91 -1.27
CA ASP A 89 -0.10 26.53 -2.56
C ASP A 89 1.39 26.20 -2.47
N ASN A 90 2.04 26.55 -1.35
CA ASN A 90 3.48 26.41 -1.15
C ASN A 90 3.90 25.13 -0.44
N TRP A 91 2.95 24.26 -0.12
CA TRP A 91 3.23 22.98 0.52
C TRP A 91 4.18 22.10 -0.30
N VAL A 92 4.88 21.22 0.40
CA VAL A 92 5.71 20.16 -0.17
C VAL A 92 5.49 18.87 0.60
N GLY A 93 5.68 17.73 -0.05
CA GLY A 93 5.57 16.42 0.59
C GLY A 93 4.80 15.41 -0.26
N ARG A 94 4.15 14.48 0.43
CA ARG A 94 3.44 13.35 -0.19
C ARG A 94 2.06 13.18 0.45
N VAL A 95 1.07 13.01 -0.40
CA VAL A 95 -0.31 12.70 -0.02
C VAL A 95 -0.66 11.34 -0.59
N VAL A 96 -0.99 10.40 0.30
CA VAL A 96 -1.53 9.10 -0.06
C VAL A 96 -3.04 9.13 0.20
N MET A 97 -3.81 8.79 -0.82
CA MET A 97 -5.26 8.92 -0.80
C MET A 97 -5.95 7.81 -1.58
N GLU A 98 -7.15 7.45 -1.14
CA GLU A 98 -8.05 6.55 -1.83
C GLU A 98 -9.17 7.35 -2.48
N LEU A 99 -9.46 7.04 -3.74
CA LEU A 99 -10.50 7.69 -4.54
C LEU A 99 -11.55 6.67 -4.92
N SER A 100 -12.82 7.01 -4.75
CA SER A 100 -13.95 6.12 -5.11
C SER A 100 -14.07 5.87 -6.62
N GLN A 101 -13.43 6.71 -7.43
CA GLN A 101 -13.42 6.62 -8.88
C GLN A 101 -12.47 5.51 -9.37
N SER A 102 -12.76 4.98 -10.55
CA SER A 102 -11.89 4.00 -11.21
C SER A 102 -10.54 4.62 -11.59
N PRO A 103 -9.46 3.82 -11.72
CA PRO A 103 -8.14 4.34 -12.10
C PRO A 103 -8.16 5.12 -13.42
N ASN A 104 -9.05 4.76 -14.35
CA ASN A 104 -9.22 5.49 -15.60
C ASN A 104 -9.79 6.90 -15.39
N ALA A 105 -10.88 7.01 -14.63
CA ALA A 105 -11.51 8.29 -14.35
C ALA A 105 -10.58 9.20 -13.54
N THR A 106 -9.90 8.63 -12.54
CA THR A 106 -8.89 9.34 -11.75
C THR A 106 -7.76 9.88 -12.63
N TYR A 107 -7.20 9.05 -13.51
CA TYR A 107 -6.13 9.47 -14.42
C TYR A 107 -6.55 10.66 -15.30
N ASN A 108 -7.74 10.59 -15.91
CA ASN A 108 -8.24 11.67 -16.76
C ASN A 108 -8.49 12.95 -15.96
N PHE A 109 -9.01 12.84 -14.74
CA PHE A 109 -9.19 13.99 -13.86
C PHE A 109 -7.86 14.76 -13.65
N PHE A 110 -6.79 14.05 -13.28
CA PHE A 110 -5.49 14.71 -13.05
C PHE A 110 -4.93 15.30 -14.34
N LEU A 111 -5.10 14.61 -15.48
CA LEU A 111 -4.69 15.14 -16.78
C LEU A 111 -5.40 16.43 -17.17
N ASP A 112 -6.67 16.60 -16.81
CA ASP A 112 -7.45 17.78 -17.19
C ASP A 112 -7.30 18.93 -16.17
N GLN A 113 -7.37 18.60 -14.88
CA GLN A 113 -7.44 19.62 -13.82
C GLN A 113 -6.09 20.28 -13.53
N TYR A 114 -4.98 19.54 -13.59
CA TYR A 114 -3.67 20.11 -13.27
C TYR A 114 -3.23 21.14 -14.32
N PRO A 115 -3.35 20.89 -15.63
CA PRO A 115 -3.07 21.91 -16.64
C PRO A 115 -3.94 23.16 -16.52
N ALA A 116 -5.24 23.00 -16.18
CA ALA A 116 -6.13 24.13 -15.94
C ALA A 116 -5.66 25.06 -14.79
N GLN A 117 -4.83 24.54 -13.87
CA GLN A 117 -4.26 25.25 -12.73
C GLN A 117 -2.81 25.74 -12.99
N GLY A 118 -2.37 25.72 -14.25
CA GLY A 118 -1.06 26.21 -14.69
C GLY A 118 0.08 25.23 -14.51
N TRP A 119 -0.20 23.94 -14.33
CA TRP A 119 0.82 22.90 -14.38
C TRP A 119 1.11 22.49 -15.83
N THR A 120 2.35 22.21 -16.16
CA THR A 120 2.76 21.65 -17.46
C THR A 120 2.99 20.16 -17.33
N LEU A 121 2.29 19.35 -18.12
CA LEU A 121 2.50 17.91 -18.18
C LEU A 121 3.87 17.60 -18.79
N VAL A 122 4.68 16.83 -18.08
CA VAL A 122 6.00 16.36 -18.52
C VAL A 122 5.90 14.93 -19.03
N THR A 123 5.24 14.06 -18.27
CA THR A 123 5.15 12.63 -18.57
C THR A 123 3.76 12.11 -18.24
N ALA A 124 3.22 11.24 -19.09
CA ALA A 124 1.99 10.51 -18.83
C ALA A 124 2.14 9.04 -19.25
N VAL A 125 2.26 8.15 -18.28
CA VAL A 125 2.37 6.69 -18.47
C VAL A 125 1.12 6.03 -17.91
N ARG A 126 0.58 5.08 -18.67
CA ARG A 126 -0.62 4.34 -18.31
C ARG A 126 -0.32 2.85 -18.22
N GLY A 127 -0.78 2.23 -17.13
CA GLY A 127 -0.54 0.82 -16.87
C GLY A 127 -1.21 0.36 -15.58
N LYS A 128 -0.81 -0.82 -15.08
CA LYS A 128 -1.26 -1.35 -13.77
C LYS A 128 -1.04 -0.33 -12.65
N THR A 129 0.11 0.33 -12.69
CA THR A 129 0.37 1.58 -11.98
C THR A 129 0.58 2.66 -13.04
N SER A 130 -0.29 3.66 -13.04
CA SER A 130 -0.17 4.82 -13.92
C SER A 130 0.64 5.92 -13.24
N LEU A 131 1.37 6.71 -14.03
CA LEU A 131 2.22 7.79 -13.54
C LEU A 131 1.98 9.04 -14.40
N LEU A 132 1.66 10.15 -13.74
CA LEU A 132 1.68 11.48 -14.33
C LEU A 132 2.78 12.30 -13.65
N VAL A 133 3.55 13.05 -14.42
CA VAL A 133 4.53 14.00 -13.90
C VAL A 133 4.23 15.36 -14.48
N PHE A 134 4.14 16.35 -13.61
CA PHE A 134 3.86 17.74 -13.91
C PHE A 134 4.96 18.65 -13.37
N THR A 135 5.09 19.83 -13.97
CA THR A 135 5.97 20.90 -13.47
C THR A 135 5.23 22.24 -13.44
N LYS A 136 5.62 23.09 -12.51
CA LYS A 136 5.25 24.50 -12.40
C LYS A 136 6.53 25.29 -12.09
N ALA A 137 6.50 26.62 -12.17
CA ALA A 137 7.69 27.48 -12.15
C ALA A 137 8.80 27.02 -11.18
N ASP A 138 8.44 26.78 -9.92
CA ASP A 138 9.33 26.47 -8.80
C ASP A 138 9.19 25.04 -8.25
N ARG A 139 8.34 24.19 -8.86
CA ARG A 139 7.98 22.88 -8.29
C ARG A 139 7.61 21.82 -9.32
N SER A 140 7.69 20.57 -8.89
CA SER A 140 7.28 19.40 -9.66
C SER A 140 6.24 18.62 -8.86
N ALA A 141 5.33 17.95 -9.57
CA ALA A 141 4.37 17.04 -8.97
C ALA A 141 4.40 15.70 -9.70
N SER A 142 4.36 14.58 -8.97
CA SER A 142 4.09 13.26 -9.52
C SER A 142 2.81 12.70 -8.94
N VAL A 143 2.00 12.06 -9.79
CA VAL A 143 0.77 11.37 -9.42
C VAL A 143 0.91 9.93 -9.85
N GLU A 144 1.03 9.04 -8.88
CA GLU A 144 1.02 7.60 -9.10
C GLU A 144 -0.35 7.06 -8.73
N MET A 145 -0.92 6.22 -9.59
CA MET A 145 -2.27 5.66 -9.41
C MET A 145 -2.23 4.17 -9.66
N SER A 146 -2.80 3.39 -8.74
CA SER A 146 -2.99 1.95 -8.87
C SER A 146 -4.41 1.57 -8.48
N GLU A 147 -4.83 0.37 -8.89
CA GLU A 147 -6.10 -0.19 -8.47
C GLU A 147 -6.12 -0.43 -6.94
N GLY A 148 -7.15 0.09 -6.29
CA GLY A 148 -7.45 -0.09 -4.88
C GLY A 148 -8.55 -1.13 -4.66
N ALA A 149 -9.00 -1.26 -3.40
CA ALA A 149 -10.08 -2.18 -3.07
C ALA A 149 -11.42 -1.75 -3.70
N PHE A 150 -12.27 -2.72 -4.05
CA PHE A 150 -13.62 -2.47 -4.56
C PHE A 150 -13.71 -1.54 -5.79
N GLY A 151 -12.67 -1.54 -6.64
CA GLY A 151 -12.63 -0.70 -7.85
C GLY A 151 -12.28 0.78 -7.58
N ALA A 152 -11.93 1.11 -6.33
CA ALA A 152 -11.33 2.40 -5.98
C ALA A 152 -9.94 2.56 -6.61
N THR A 153 -9.39 3.76 -6.54
CA THR A 153 -8.00 4.05 -6.94
C THR A 153 -7.18 4.44 -5.72
N GLN A 154 -6.07 3.75 -5.48
CA GLN A 154 -5.04 4.24 -4.58
C GLN A 154 -4.16 5.22 -5.34
N THR A 155 -4.03 6.43 -4.83
CA THR A 155 -3.28 7.52 -5.47
C THR A 155 -2.25 8.10 -4.52
N THR A 156 -1.03 8.27 -5.02
CA THR A 156 0.06 8.95 -4.32
C THR A 156 0.43 10.20 -5.10
N LEU A 157 0.17 11.37 -4.52
CA LEU A 157 0.60 12.67 -5.03
C LEU A 157 1.85 13.11 -4.27
N THR A 158 2.95 13.35 -4.98
CA THR A 158 4.17 13.90 -4.40
C THR A 158 4.46 15.26 -5.02
N VAL A 159 4.68 16.28 -4.20
CA VAL A 159 5.05 17.63 -4.64
C VAL A 159 6.39 18.02 -4.03
N THR A 160 7.31 18.45 -4.89
CA THR A 160 8.67 18.83 -4.49
C THR A 160 9.08 20.17 -5.10
N PRO A 161 9.95 20.94 -4.43
CA PRO A 161 10.61 22.08 -5.06
C PRO A 161 11.45 21.62 -6.24
N LYS A 162 11.42 22.37 -7.34
CA LYS A 162 12.29 22.15 -8.49
C LYS A 162 13.61 22.87 -8.21
N SER A 163 14.66 22.11 -7.91
CA SER A 163 16.01 22.67 -7.76
C SER A 163 16.43 23.34 -9.07
N THR A 164 16.70 24.64 -9.02
CA THR A 164 17.35 25.37 -10.11
C THR A 164 18.87 25.25 -9.94
N LEU A 165 19.42 24.05 -10.04
CA LEU A 165 20.86 23.92 -10.26
C LEU A 165 21.16 24.60 -11.60
N PRO A 166 22.04 25.62 -11.66
CA PRO A 166 22.42 26.23 -12.92
C PRO A 166 22.91 25.14 -13.87
N ALA A 167 22.40 25.11 -15.10
CA ALA A 167 22.99 24.28 -16.16
C ALA A 167 24.48 24.58 -16.17
N ALA A 168 25.32 23.59 -15.87
CA ALA A 168 26.76 23.77 -15.79
C ALA A 168 27.20 24.53 -17.04
N ALA A 169 27.71 25.75 -16.83
CA ALA A 169 28.10 26.64 -17.90
C ALA A 169 28.98 25.85 -18.87
N SER A 170 28.55 25.78 -20.13
CA SER A 170 29.25 25.12 -21.23
C SER A 170 30.75 25.33 -21.05
N ALA A 171 31.47 24.25 -20.72
CA ALA A 171 32.91 24.27 -20.60
C ALA A 171 33.45 24.81 -21.92
N ASN A 172 33.93 26.05 -21.89
CA ASN A 172 34.51 26.73 -23.03
C ASN A 172 35.69 25.87 -23.50
N PRO A 173 35.68 25.32 -24.73
CA PRO A 173 36.85 24.62 -25.22
C PRO A 173 37.94 25.67 -25.39
N VAL A 174 38.92 25.66 -24.49
CA VAL A 174 40.15 26.45 -24.60
C VAL A 174 40.78 26.05 -25.93
N ARG A 175 40.59 26.89 -26.94
CA ARG A 175 41.28 26.80 -28.22
C ARG A 175 42.73 27.21 -27.97
N ARG A 176 43.64 26.24 -27.93
CA ARG A 176 45.08 26.44 -28.08
C ARG A 176 45.63 25.40 -29.04
#